data_AF-A0A849QH88-F1
#
_entry.id   AF-A0A849QH88-F1
#
_cell.length_a   1.000
_cell.length_b   1.000
_cell.length_c   1.000
_cell.angle_alpha   90.00
_cell.angle_beta   90.00
_cell.angle_gamma   90.00
#
_symmetry.space_group_name_H-M   'P 1'
#
loop_
_entity.id
_entity.type
_entity.pdbx_description
1 polymer ?
#
loop_
_entity_poly.entity_id
_entity_poly.type
_entity_poly.pdbx_seq_one_letter_code
_entity_poly.pdbx_strand_id
1 'polypeptide(L)' 'MVAKMCGGSRMFKTSKDDAECIGAKNIKLATKILKQRGIPVAAMDVGGVFGRIVEFDVKTGQMYIKTVSGDRKVI' A
#
# COMPACT_ATOMS: atom_id res chain seq x y z
N MET A 1 -12.17 14.62 -1.05
CA MET A 1 -11.29 13.65 -1.74
C MET A 1 -10.66 12.75 -0.69
N VAL A 2 -10.59 11.44 -0.92
CA VAL A 2 -10.01 10.46 0.02
C VAL A 2 -8.99 9.59 -0.71
N ALA A 3 -8.04 8.99 0.01
CA ALA A 3 -7.00 8.12 -0.56
C ALA A 3 -7.12 6.68 -0.07
N LYS A 4 -6.76 5.73 -0.93
CA LYS A 4 -6.47 4.33 -0.55
C LYS A 4 -5.03 4.01 -0.93
N MET A 5 -4.30 3.33 -0.07
CA MET A 5 -2.88 3.03 -0.26
C MET A 5 -2.64 1.53 -0.34
N CYS A 6 -1.88 1.08 -1.34
CA CYS A 6 -1.45 -0.31 -1.44
C CYS A 6 0.01 -0.40 -1.86
N GLY A 7 0.72 -1.43 -1.37
CA GLY A 7 2.05 -1.79 -1.85
C GLY A 7 3.15 -1.71 -0.79
N GLY A 8 4.38 -1.40 -1.21
CA GLY A 8 5.53 -1.33 -0.30
C GLY A 8 5.93 -2.68 0.32
N SER A 9 5.58 -3.80 -0.34
CA SER A 9 6.04 -5.14 0.06
C SER A 9 7.54 -5.30 -0.08
N ARG A 10 8.12 -6.10 0.81
CA ARG A 10 9.49 -6.60 0.69
C ARG A 10 9.47 -8.07 0.27
N MET A 11 9.51 -8.30 -1.05
CA MET A 11 9.46 -9.66 -1.62
C MET A 11 10.77 -10.43 -1.41
N PHE A 12 11.89 -9.72 -1.27
CA PHE A 12 13.22 -10.29 -1.11
C PHE A 12 13.85 -9.82 0.20
N LYS A 13 14.45 -10.74 0.96
CA LYS A 13 15.23 -10.37 2.14
C LYS A 13 16.49 -9.64 1.69
N THR A 14 16.72 -8.47 2.27
CA THR A 14 17.96 -7.70 2.13
C THR A 14 18.60 -7.58 3.51
N SER A 15 19.89 -7.32 3.57
CA SER A 15 20.62 -7.08 4.83
C SER A 15 20.29 -5.73 5.49
N LYS A 16 19.37 -4.94 4.90
CA LYS A 16 18.98 -3.62 5.39
C LYS A 16 17.80 -3.73 6.33
N ASP A 17 17.77 -2.82 7.31
CA ASP A 17 16.61 -2.65 8.19
C ASP A 17 15.33 -2.34 7.40
N ASP A 18 14.20 -2.81 7.92
CA ASP A 18 12.89 -2.67 7.31
C ASP A 18 12.54 -1.19 7.06
N ALA A 19 12.95 -0.31 7.98
CA ALA A 19 12.76 1.14 7.87
C ALA A 19 13.57 1.79 6.74
N GLU A 20 14.66 1.15 6.31
CA GLU A 20 15.52 1.67 5.24
C GLU A 20 15.08 1.26 3.85
N CYS A 21 14.19 0.26 3.75
CA CYS A 21 13.67 -0.24 2.49
C CYS A 21 12.83 0.82 1.76
N ILE A 22 12.89 0.80 0.42
CA ILE A 22 12.17 1.75 -0.44
C ILE A 22 10.65 1.70 -0.17
N GLY A 23 10.10 0.50 0.05
CA GLY A 23 8.68 0.33 0.38
C GLY A 23 8.26 1.13 1.62
N ALA A 24 9.00 1.00 2.73
CA ALA A 24 8.73 1.73 3.97
C ALA A 24 8.89 3.25 3.80
N LYS A 25 9.92 3.68 3.06
CA LYS A 25 10.13 5.10 2.73
C LYS A 25 8.99 5.68 1.92
N ASN A 26 8.50 4.94 0.92
CA ASN A 26 7.37 5.36 0.09
C ASN A 26 6.08 5.49 0.90
N ILE A 27 5.79 4.51 1.77
CA ILE A 27 4.62 4.56 2.66
C ILE A 27 4.69 5.81 3.55
N LYS A 28 5.84 6.03 4.20
CA LYS A 28 6.03 7.20 5.09
C LYS A 28 5.87 8.51 4.35
N LEU A 29 6.46 8.65 3.16
CA LEU A 29 6.40 9.87 2.36
C LEU A 29 4.99 10.11 1.81
N ALA A 30 4.31 9.09 1.30
CA ALA A 30 2.94 9.19 0.81
C ALA A 30 1.99 9.64 1.92
N THR A 31 2.04 9.00 3.09
CA THR A 31 1.22 9.39 4.25
C THR A 31 1.49 10.84 4.67
N LYS A 32 2.76 11.26 4.68
CA LYS A 32 3.13 12.65 5.00
C LYS A 32 2.53 13.64 4.01
N ILE A 33 2.65 13.39 2.70
CA ILE A 33 2.15 14.28 1.65
C ILE A 33 0.62 14.34 1.67
N LEU A 34 -0.05 13.20 1.82
CA LEU A 34 -1.52 13.15 1.92
C LEU A 34 -2.02 13.95 3.12
N LYS A 35 -1.36 13.80 4.29
CA LYS A 35 -1.66 14.61 5.47
C LYS A 35 -1.44 16.10 5.23
N GLN A 36 -0.32 16.49 4.62
CA GLN A 36 -0.03 17.90 4.28
C GLN A 36 -1.07 18.50 3.33
N ARG A 37 -1.64 17.70 2.44
CA ARG A 37 -2.69 18.11 1.50
C ARG A 37 -4.12 17.99 2.06
N GLY A 38 -4.28 17.59 3.33
CA GLY A 38 -5.59 17.40 3.95
C GLY A 38 -6.41 16.25 3.33
N ILE A 39 -5.76 15.26 2.73
CA ILE A 39 -6.42 14.10 2.11
C ILE A 39 -6.41 12.93 3.10
N PRO A 40 -7.55 12.54 3.67
CA PRO A 40 -7.61 11.40 4.59
C PRO A 40 -7.38 10.08 3.85
N VAL A 41 -6.70 9.13 4.51
CA VAL A 41 -6.52 7.77 4.03
C VAL A 41 -7.68 6.92 4.54
N ALA A 42 -8.56 6.50 3.64
CA ALA A 42 -9.74 5.69 3.95
C ALA A 42 -9.39 4.21 4.20
N ALA A 43 -8.37 3.69 3.51
CA ALA A 43 -7.89 2.32 3.69
C ALA A 43 -6.43 2.17 3.28
N MET A 44 -5.74 1.19 3.87
CA MET A 44 -4.37 0.85 3.50
C MET A 44 -4.11 -0.67 3.56
N ASP A 45 -3.43 -1.19 2.54
CA ASP A 45 -2.80 -2.51 2.55
C ASP A 45 -1.34 -2.38 2.12
N VAL A 46 -0.48 -2.08 3.08
CA VAL A 46 0.92 -1.73 2.84
C VAL A 46 1.88 -2.66 3.58
N GLY A 47 3.14 -2.72 3.14
CA GLY A 47 4.17 -3.58 3.77
C GLY A 47 4.02 -5.05 3.38
N GLY A 48 4.34 -5.98 4.28
CA GLY A 48 4.27 -7.42 4.01
C GLY A 48 5.38 -7.96 3.10
N VAL A 49 5.37 -9.27 2.87
CA VAL A 49 6.46 -10.00 2.19
C VAL A 49 6.09 -10.58 0.82
N PHE A 50 4.84 -10.39 0.38
CA PHE A 50 4.35 -10.92 -0.89
C PHE A 50 4.08 -9.80 -1.89
N GLY A 51 4.30 -10.11 -3.17
CA GLY A 51 3.78 -9.29 -4.26
C GLY A 51 2.26 -9.27 -4.26
N ARG A 52 1.71 -8.16 -4.76
CA ARG A 52 0.26 -7.92 -4.84
C ARG A 52 -0.13 -7.46 -6.23
N ILE A 53 -1.27 -7.95 -6.71
CA ILE A 53 -2.00 -7.38 -7.83
C ILE A 53 -3.09 -6.47 -7.25
N VAL A 54 -3.22 -5.27 -7.81
CA VAL A 54 -4.18 -4.25 -7.36
C VAL A 54 -5.06 -3.85 -8.53
N GLU A 55 -6.36 -3.87 -8.33
CA GLU A 55 -7.34 -3.34 -9.27
C GLU A 55 -8.16 -2.27 -8.55
N PHE A 56 -8.29 -1.09 -9.15
CA PHE A 56 -9.05 0.01 -8.58
C PHE A 56 -10.20 0.38 -9.50
N ASP A 57 -11.42 0.19 -9.00
CA ASP A 57 -12.62 0.62 -9.70
C ASP A 57 -12.85 2.11 -9.41
N VAL A 58 -12.65 2.95 -10.42
CA VAL A 58 -12.81 4.41 -10.32
C VAL A 58 -14.27 4.85 -10.16
N LYS A 59 -15.24 4.01 -10.52
CA LYS A 59 -16.67 4.33 -10.37
C LYS A 59 -17.15 4.11 -8.95
N THR A 60 -16.73 3.00 -8.33
CA THR A 60 -17.17 2.61 -6.98
C THR A 60 -16.17 3.02 -5.90
N GLY A 61 -14.92 3.30 -6.28
CA GLY A 61 -13.81 3.55 -5.36
C GLY A 61 -13.31 2.29 -4.65
N GLN A 62 -13.76 1.09 -5.06
CA GLN A 62 -13.31 -0.17 -4.46
C GLN A 62 -11.91 -0.54 -4.95
N MET A 63 -11.07 -1.00 -4.02
CA MET A 63 -9.73 -1.49 -4.33
C MET A 63 -9.66 -2.99 -4.04
N TYR A 64 -9.42 -3.78 -5.08
CA TYR A 64 -9.28 -5.23 -4.99
C TYR A 64 -7.80 -5.59 -4.93
N ILE A 65 -7.43 -6.43 -3.99
CA ILE A 65 -6.04 -6.80 -3.75
C ILE A 65 -5.92 -8.32 -3.71
N LYS A 66 -5.01 -8.86 -4.51
CA LYS A 66 -4.69 -10.29 -4.51
C LYS A 66 -3.20 -10.48 -4.29
N THR A 67 -2.83 -11.23 -3.27
CA THR A 67 -1.44 -11.65 -3.04
C THR A 67 -1.23 -13.06 -3.59
N VAL A 68 0.03 -13.48 -3.71
CA VAL A 68 0.37 -14.84 -4.17
C VAL A 68 -0.11 -15.91 -3.18
N SER A 69 -0.14 -15.59 -1.89
CA SER A 69 -0.36 -16.53 -0.79
C SER A 69 -1.72 -16.38 -0.10
N GLY A 70 -2.59 -15.49 -0.56
CA GLY A 70 -3.82 -15.14 0.15
C GLY A 70 -5.01 -14.90 -0.75
N ASP A 71 -6.19 -14.89 -0.12
CA ASP A 71 -7.45 -14.61 -0.76
C ASP A 71 -7.55 -13.15 -1.23
N ARG A 72 -8.40 -12.94 -2.24
CA ARG A 72 -8.72 -11.61 -2.75
C ARG A 72 -9.43 -10.80 -1.66
N LYS A 73 -8.90 -9.62 -1.35
CA LYS A 73 -9.47 -8.68 -0.38
C LYS A 73 -10.02 -7.46 -1.11
N VAL A 74 -11.04 -6.82 -0.51
CA VAL A 74 -11.60 -5.56 -1.00
C VAL A 74 -11.48 -4.53 0.12
N ILE A 75 -10.87 -3.38 -0.19
CA ILE A 75 -10.70 -2.25 0.72
C ILE A 75 -11.19 -0.95 0.09
#